data_AF-V5G9Z4-F1
#
_entry.id   AF-V5G9Z4-F1
#
_cell.length_a   1.000
_cell.length_b   1.000
_cell.length_c   1.000
_cell.angle_alpha   90.00
_cell.angle_beta   90.00
_cell.angle_gamma   90.00
#
_symmetry.space_group_name_H-M   'P 1'
#
loop_
_entity.id
_entity.type
_entity.pdbx_description
1 polymer ?
#
loop_
_entity_poly.entity_id
_entity_poly.type
_entity_poly.pdbx_seq_one_letter_code
_entity_poly.pdbx_strand_id
1 'polypeptide(L)'
;KLHNALQITKSELMHVLNQNVPCVGCRRSVERLYFQLFKFGHPTLDPLIVKPDGRITIKEDKQAYQVLGSIFHDHAVRLAKLIENQPKRNKKSVRCLLHSLDSQRSRPLTPVWRDVWDCMKPDCKKDVCIIEASSLHSTLETYLRKHRFCGECRTKVLKAYTLLVEEPEPSK
;
A
#
# COMPACT_ATOMS: atom_id res chain seq x y z
N LYS A 1 15.67 28.43 10.63
CA LYS A 1 15.40 28.56 9.18
C LYS A 1 14.25 27.62 8.82
N LEU A 2 13.25 28.09 8.06
CA LEU A 2 12.02 27.34 7.68
C LEU A 2 12.30 25.91 7.21
N HIS A 3 13.36 25.71 6.42
CA HIS A 3 13.79 24.40 5.94
C HIS A 3 13.95 23.33 7.03
N ASN A 4 14.48 23.70 8.20
CA ASN A 4 14.67 22.74 9.30
C ASN A 4 13.35 22.39 10.00
N ALA A 5 12.37 23.31 9.98
CA ALA A 5 11.06 23.10 10.59
C ALA A 5 10.14 22.21 9.73
N LEU A 6 10.45 22.07 8.44
CA LEU A 6 9.72 21.21 7.51
C LEU A 6 10.27 19.78 7.45
N GLN A 7 11.29 19.48 8.24
CA GLN A 7 11.92 18.16 8.27
C GLN A 7 11.51 17.41 9.52
N ILE A 8 11.15 16.15 9.34
CA ILE A 8 10.92 15.21 10.44
C ILE A 8 11.68 13.91 10.19
N THR A 9 12.01 13.23 11.26
CA THR A 9 12.60 11.89 11.26
C THR A 9 11.50 10.82 11.22
N LYS A 10 11.88 9.60 10.87
CA LYS A 10 11.03 8.41 11.05
C LYS A 10 10.51 8.32 12.49
N SER A 11 11.36 8.57 13.48
CA SER A 11 11.01 8.45 14.90
C SER A 11 9.86 9.41 15.28
N GLU A 12 9.95 10.67 14.85
CA GLU A 12 8.91 11.67 15.08
C GLU A 12 7.61 11.32 14.37
N LEU A 13 7.68 10.86 13.11
CA LEU A 13 6.50 10.36 12.39
C LEU A 13 5.81 9.23 13.17
N MET A 14 6.58 8.22 13.61
CA MET A 14 6.03 7.07 14.34
C MET A 14 5.48 7.48 15.71
N HIS A 15 6.12 8.42 16.39
CA HIS A 15 5.65 8.98 17.66
C HIS A 15 4.25 9.60 17.50
N VAL A 16 4.08 10.50 16.52
CA VAL A 16 2.79 11.14 16.23
C VAL A 16 1.73 10.11 15.83
N LEU A 17 2.07 9.12 15.00
CA LEU A 17 1.14 8.07 14.60
C LEU A 17 0.68 7.21 15.79
N ASN A 18 1.58 6.91 16.73
CA ASN A 18 1.25 6.12 17.91
C ASN A 18 0.25 6.82 18.84
N GLN A 19 0.28 8.15 18.89
CA GLN A 19 -0.64 8.96 19.68
C GLN A 19 -2.00 9.17 19.00
N ASN A 20 -2.00 9.33 17.67
CA ASN A 20 -3.19 9.79 16.95
C ASN A 20 -3.95 8.67 16.24
N VAL A 21 -3.27 7.59 15.82
CA VAL A 21 -3.88 6.52 15.03
C VAL A 21 -4.08 5.27 15.91
N PRO A 22 -5.33 4.91 16.26
CA PRO A 22 -5.61 3.76 17.13
C PRO A 22 -5.26 2.44 16.44
N CYS A 23 -5.47 2.32 15.12
CA CYS A 23 -5.27 1.08 14.40
C CYS A 23 -3.77 0.76 14.20
N VAL A 24 -3.27 -0.27 14.90
CA VAL A 24 -1.90 -0.79 14.74
C VAL A 24 -1.57 -1.17 13.29
N GLY A 25 -2.54 -1.72 12.54
CA GLY A 25 -2.36 -2.06 11.12
C GLY A 25 -2.08 -0.83 10.25
N CYS A 26 -2.77 0.28 10.48
CA CYS A 26 -2.51 1.54 9.78
C CYS A 26 -1.09 2.05 10.07
N ARG A 27 -0.67 2.03 11.34
CA ARG A 27 0.69 2.45 11.74
C ARG A 27 1.78 1.61 11.06
N ARG A 28 1.62 0.28 11.06
CA ARG A 28 2.56 -0.65 10.38
C ARG A 28 2.57 -0.43 8.87
N SER A 29 1.41 -0.16 8.27
CA SER A 29 1.31 0.13 6.84
C SER A 29 2.04 1.42 6.45
N VAL A 30 1.94 2.48 7.26
CA VAL A 30 2.71 3.72 7.06
C VAL A 30 4.21 3.49 7.24
N GLU A 31 4.62 2.74 8.26
CA GLU A 31 6.04 2.40 8.46
C GLU A 31 6.62 1.62 7.27
N ARG A 32 5.89 0.64 6.75
CA ARG A 32 6.30 -0.11 5.55
C ARG A 32 6.39 0.81 4.34
N LEU A 33 5.43 1.71 4.15
CA LEU A 33 5.44 2.69 3.06
C LEU A 33 6.68 3.60 3.16
N TYR A 34 7.01 4.09 4.35
CA TYR A 34 8.23 4.87 4.58
C TYR A 34 9.48 4.12 4.10
N PHE A 35 9.63 2.84 4.45
CA PHE A 35 10.79 2.05 4.02
C PHE A 35 10.83 1.84 2.50
N GLN A 36 9.67 1.66 1.85
CA GLN A 36 9.60 1.58 0.39
C GLN A 36 10.01 2.90 -0.26
N LEU A 37 9.49 4.02 0.22
CA LEU A 37 9.86 5.35 -0.31
C LEU A 37 11.34 5.65 -0.09
N PHE A 38 11.87 5.31 1.09
CA PHE A 38 13.30 5.44 1.39
C PHE A 38 14.17 4.58 0.47
N LYS A 39 13.76 3.33 0.21
CA LYS A 39 14.52 2.39 -0.63
C LYS A 39 14.50 2.75 -2.12
N PHE A 40 13.34 3.12 -2.64
CA PHE A 40 13.14 3.31 -4.08
C PHE A 40 13.23 4.76 -4.55
N GLY A 41 13.06 5.73 -3.64
CA GLY A 41 13.19 7.17 -3.95
C GLY A 41 12.12 7.72 -4.90
N HIS A 42 11.08 6.96 -5.21
CA HIS A 42 10.01 7.42 -6.11
C HIS A 42 9.19 8.54 -5.46
N PRO A 43 8.86 9.62 -6.19
CA PRO A 43 8.09 10.76 -5.68
C PRO A 43 6.58 10.44 -5.62
N THR A 44 6.22 9.38 -4.92
CA THR A 44 4.85 8.84 -4.91
C THR A 44 3.88 9.71 -4.10
N LEU A 45 4.36 10.46 -3.10
CA LEU A 45 3.53 11.22 -2.18
C LEU A 45 3.70 12.74 -2.37
N ASP A 46 3.34 13.31 -3.51
CA ASP A 46 3.43 14.77 -3.67
C ASP A 46 2.59 15.52 -2.60
N PRO A 47 3.14 16.53 -1.88
CA PRO A 47 4.47 17.15 -2.03
C PRO A 47 5.54 16.62 -1.05
N LEU A 48 5.28 15.53 -0.34
CA LEU A 48 6.19 14.87 0.60
C LEU A 48 7.25 14.00 -0.11
N ILE A 49 8.48 14.06 0.39
CA ILE A 49 9.60 13.23 -0.06
C ILE A 49 10.37 12.67 1.12
N VAL A 50 10.98 11.50 0.94
CA VAL A 50 11.97 10.93 1.85
C VAL A 50 13.35 11.16 1.24
N LYS A 51 14.21 11.90 1.94
CA LYS A 51 15.58 12.19 1.53
C LYS A 51 16.48 10.94 1.71
N PRO A 52 17.64 10.89 1.04
CA PRO A 52 18.62 9.80 1.20
C PRO A 52 19.15 9.62 2.64
N ASP A 53 19.06 10.67 3.47
CA ASP A 53 19.42 10.62 4.89
C ASP A 53 18.29 10.10 5.80
N GLY A 54 17.14 9.73 5.21
CA GLY A 54 15.97 9.21 5.92
C GLY A 54 15.04 10.28 6.50
N ARG A 55 15.34 11.57 6.30
CA ARG A 55 14.43 12.65 6.70
C ARG A 55 13.27 12.78 5.73
N ILE A 56 12.09 13.06 6.27
CA ILE A 56 10.89 13.36 5.50
C ILE A 56 10.77 14.88 5.41
N THR A 57 10.53 15.42 4.22
CA THR A 57 10.35 16.86 4.00
C THR A 57 9.31 17.13 2.92
N ILE A 58 8.92 18.39 2.77
CA ILE A 58 8.21 18.90 1.59
C ILE A 58 9.22 19.23 0.49
N LYS A 59 8.92 18.92 -0.78
CA LYS A 59 9.75 19.27 -1.93
C LYS A 59 10.02 20.78 -1.99
N GLU A 60 11.24 21.17 -2.36
CA GLU A 60 11.70 22.56 -2.31
C GLU A 60 10.89 23.50 -3.21
N ASP A 61 10.47 23.04 -4.39
CA ASP A 61 9.60 23.78 -5.31
C ASP A 61 8.17 24.00 -4.77
N LYS A 62 7.80 23.33 -3.67
CA LYS A 62 6.52 23.45 -2.97
C LYS A 62 6.63 24.18 -1.63
N GLN A 63 7.79 24.79 -1.32
CA GLN A 63 8.01 25.52 -0.05
C GLN A 63 7.67 27.02 -0.12
N ALA A 64 7.04 27.48 -1.21
CA ALA A 64 6.54 28.85 -1.28
C ALA A 64 5.47 29.09 -0.19
N TYR A 65 5.48 30.28 0.43
CA TYR A 65 4.61 30.62 1.57
C TYR A 65 3.12 30.34 1.31
N GLN A 66 2.62 30.68 0.12
CA GLN A 66 1.22 30.45 -0.25
C GLN A 66 0.88 28.96 -0.34
N VAL A 67 1.81 28.16 -0.88
CA VAL A 67 1.66 26.70 -1.01
C VAL A 67 1.68 26.04 0.36
N LEU A 68 2.64 26.41 1.21
CA LEU A 68 2.70 25.92 2.59
C LEU A 68 1.46 26.30 3.39
N GLY A 69 0.96 27.53 3.22
CA GLY A 69 -0.30 27.98 3.79
C GLY A 69 -1.45 27.04 3.42
N SER A 70 -1.58 26.72 2.13
CA SER A 70 -2.59 25.76 1.66
C SER A 70 -2.37 24.34 2.16
N ILE A 71 -1.13 23.87 2.30
CA ILE A 71 -0.80 22.52 2.79
C ILE A 71 -1.11 22.37 4.28
N PHE A 72 -0.91 23.43 5.09
CA PHE A 72 -1.09 23.35 6.53
C PHE A 72 -2.47 23.81 6.99
N HIS A 73 -3.19 24.58 6.19
CA HIS A 73 -4.54 25.06 6.53
C HIS A 73 -5.51 23.90 6.74
N ASP A 74 -6.18 23.88 7.90
CA ASP A 74 -7.20 22.91 8.31
C ASP A 74 -6.81 21.42 8.29
N HIS A 75 -5.55 21.09 8.02
CA HIS A 75 -5.12 19.70 7.90
C HIS A 75 -5.26 18.92 9.22
N ALA A 76 -5.01 19.55 10.37
CA ALA A 76 -5.19 18.93 11.68
C ALA A 76 -6.67 18.54 11.92
N VAL A 77 -7.61 19.45 11.60
CA VAL A 77 -9.05 19.22 11.76
C VAL A 77 -9.54 18.15 10.79
N ARG A 78 -9.08 18.20 9.53
CA ARG A 78 -9.40 17.18 8.51
C ARG A 78 -8.88 15.80 8.91
N LEU A 79 -7.65 15.72 9.44
CA LEU A 79 -7.06 14.47 9.90
C LEU A 79 -7.84 13.90 11.09
N ALA A 80 -8.18 14.72 12.08
CA ALA A 80 -9.00 14.28 13.22
C ALA A 80 -10.34 13.71 12.74
N LYS A 81 -11.05 14.42 11.86
CA LYS A 81 -12.30 13.95 11.25
C LYS A 81 -12.14 12.64 10.49
N LEU A 82 -11.04 12.45 9.75
CA LEU A 82 -10.77 11.20 9.02
C LEU A 82 -10.54 10.02 9.97
N ILE A 83 -9.87 10.24 11.10
CA ILE A 83 -9.60 9.20 12.10
C ILE A 83 -10.89 8.85 12.87
N GLU A 84 -11.69 9.85 13.23
CA GLU A 84 -12.98 9.66 13.91
C GLU A 84 -14.01 8.96 13.03
N ASN A 85 -14.14 9.40 11.78
CA ASN A 85 -15.04 8.83 10.79
C ASN A 85 -14.48 7.57 10.12
N GLN A 86 -13.28 7.13 10.49
CA GLN A 86 -12.68 5.94 9.90
C GLN A 86 -13.63 4.75 10.13
N PRO A 87 -14.06 4.07 9.06
CA PRO A 87 -14.96 2.94 9.19
C PRO A 87 -14.34 1.88 10.10
N LYS A 88 -15.11 1.49 11.12
CA LYS A 88 -14.76 0.45 12.10
C LYS A 88 -15.86 -0.60 12.11
N ARG A 89 -15.49 -1.84 12.45
CA ARG A 89 -16.47 -2.93 12.59
C ARG A 89 -17.54 -2.59 13.63
N ASN A 90 -17.12 -2.00 14.74
CA ASN A 90 -18.00 -1.47 15.78
C ASN A 90 -17.31 -0.27 16.45
N LYS A 91 -18.09 0.54 17.18
CA LYS A 91 -17.58 1.77 17.84
C LYS A 91 -16.47 1.52 18.86
N LYS A 92 -16.37 0.31 19.42
CA LYS A 92 -15.35 -0.11 20.39
C LYS A 92 -14.07 -0.63 19.72
N SER A 93 -14.06 -0.82 18.40
CA SER A 93 -12.92 -1.42 17.72
C SER A 93 -11.81 -0.40 17.50
N VAL A 94 -10.62 -0.76 17.96
CA VAL A 94 -9.38 -0.03 17.67
C VAL A 94 -8.92 -0.27 16.22
N ARG A 95 -9.34 -1.38 15.59
CA ARG A 95 -8.97 -1.73 14.21
C ARG A 95 -9.96 -1.11 13.22
N CYS A 96 -9.44 -0.51 12.15
CA CYS A 96 -10.28 -0.04 11.05
C CYS A 96 -10.80 -1.22 10.22
N LEU A 97 -11.79 -0.99 9.35
CA LEU A 97 -12.34 -2.02 8.47
C LEU A 97 -11.25 -2.69 7.62
N LEU A 98 -10.31 -1.93 7.03
CA LEU A 98 -9.25 -2.48 6.18
C LEU A 98 -8.33 -3.48 6.90
N HIS A 99 -8.05 -3.22 8.17
CA HIS A 99 -7.19 -4.06 9.02
C HIS A 99 -7.98 -4.91 10.03
N SER A 100 -9.29 -5.03 9.84
CA SER A 100 -10.12 -6.03 10.51
C SER A 100 -9.95 -7.37 9.81
N LEU A 101 -9.98 -8.48 10.55
CA LEU A 101 -9.83 -9.83 9.97
C LEU A 101 -10.94 -10.16 8.95
N ASP A 102 -12.10 -9.50 9.05
CA ASP A 102 -13.23 -9.64 8.13
C ASP A 102 -13.12 -8.78 6.84
N SER A 103 -12.07 -7.97 6.67
CA SER A 103 -11.81 -7.28 5.39
C SER A 103 -11.59 -8.27 4.24
N GLN A 104 -11.17 -9.49 4.57
CA GLN A 104 -10.98 -10.61 3.65
C GLN A 104 -12.30 -11.32 3.28
N ARG A 105 -13.40 -11.06 4.00
CA ARG A 105 -14.72 -11.70 3.80
C ARG A 105 -15.77 -10.74 3.25
N SER A 106 -15.54 -9.44 3.35
CA SER A 106 -16.39 -8.42 2.74
C SER A 106 -16.02 -8.27 1.27
N ARG A 107 -17.04 -8.10 0.43
CA ARG A 107 -16.91 -7.65 -0.97
C ARG A 107 -15.89 -6.49 -0.99
N PRO A 108 -14.91 -6.47 -1.91
CA PRO A 108 -13.82 -5.49 -1.88
C PRO A 108 -14.40 -4.09 -1.66
N LEU A 109 -13.95 -3.45 -0.57
CA LEU A 109 -14.54 -2.22 -0.03
C LEU A 109 -14.54 -1.05 -1.03
N THR A 110 -13.87 -1.19 -2.18
CA THR A 110 -13.96 -0.27 -3.30
C THR A 110 -13.56 -0.93 -4.63
N PRO A 111 -14.04 -0.42 -5.77
CA PRO A 111 -13.54 -0.74 -7.11
C PRO A 111 -12.19 -0.04 -7.42
N VAL A 112 -11.46 0.47 -6.42
CA VAL A 112 -10.29 1.36 -6.58
C VAL A 112 -9.22 0.80 -7.53
N TRP A 113 -9.06 -0.52 -7.61
CA TRP A 113 -8.11 -1.10 -8.57
C TRP A 113 -8.52 -0.83 -10.02
N ARG A 114 -9.82 -0.77 -10.33
CA ARG A 114 -10.32 -0.39 -11.67
C ARG A 114 -10.03 1.06 -11.97
N ASP A 115 -10.29 1.97 -11.03
CA ASP A 115 -10.00 3.39 -11.23
C ASP A 115 -8.49 3.62 -11.46
N VAL A 116 -7.64 2.92 -10.68
CA VAL A 116 -6.18 2.94 -10.85
C VAL A 116 -5.77 2.27 -12.17
N TRP A 117 -6.40 1.17 -12.55
CA TRP A 117 -6.17 0.51 -13.84
C TRP A 117 -6.52 1.45 -14.99
N ASP A 118 -7.68 2.09 -14.97
CA ASP A 118 -8.16 2.93 -16.05
C ASP A 118 -7.26 4.15 -16.30
N CYS A 119 -6.69 4.75 -15.24
CA CYS A 119 -5.74 5.85 -15.37
C CYS A 119 -4.27 5.43 -15.58
N MET A 120 -3.95 4.13 -15.50
CA MET A 120 -2.60 3.62 -15.68
C MET A 120 -2.16 3.69 -17.15
N LYS A 121 -0.92 4.13 -17.39
CA LYS A 121 -0.31 4.14 -18.73
C LYS A 121 -0.22 2.72 -19.30
N PRO A 122 -0.30 2.54 -20.63
CA PRO A 122 -0.22 1.21 -21.25
C PRO A 122 1.01 0.39 -20.84
N ASP A 123 2.18 1.01 -20.75
CA ASP A 123 3.41 0.31 -20.34
C ASP A 123 3.32 -0.18 -18.89
N CYS A 124 2.83 0.67 -17.98
CA CYS A 124 2.59 0.28 -16.61
C CYS A 124 1.56 -0.85 -16.50
N LYS A 125 0.50 -0.85 -17.32
CA LYS A 125 -0.48 -1.95 -17.38
C LYS A 125 0.19 -3.25 -17.80
N LYS A 126 1.06 -3.18 -18.81
CA LYS A 126 1.84 -4.34 -19.27
C LYS A 126 2.71 -4.86 -18.14
N ASP A 127 3.45 -3.98 -17.47
CA ASP A 127 4.37 -4.34 -16.39
C ASP A 127 3.66 -4.99 -15.19
N VAL A 128 2.51 -4.46 -14.75
CA VAL A 128 1.76 -5.05 -13.61
C VAL A 128 1.09 -6.37 -13.95
N CYS A 129 0.95 -6.69 -15.24
CA CYS A 129 0.46 -7.99 -15.71
C CYS A 129 1.57 -9.05 -15.82
N ILE A 130 2.84 -8.68 -15.65
CA ILE A 130 3.95 -9.63 -15.67
C ILE A 130 4.01 -10.33 -14.32
N ILE A 131 3.82 -11.65 -14.34
CA ILE A 131 3.97 -12.52 -13.18
C ILE A 131 5.18 -13.41 -13.41
N GLU A 132 6.17 -13.33 -12.53
CA GLU A 132 7.34 -14.20 -12.58
C GLU A 132 6.93 -15.66 -12.34
N ALA A 133 7.26 -16.56 -13.27
CA ALA A 133 6.85 -17.96 -13.22
C ALA A 133 7.32 -18.68 -11.93
N SER A 134 8.57 -18.45 -11.52
CA SER A 134 9.16 -19.01 -10.29
C SER A 134 8.39 -18.59 -9.02
N SER A 135 8.01 -17.31 -8.95
CA SER A 135 7.25 -16.71 -7.85
C SER A 135 5.81 -17.25 -7.81
N LEU A 136 5.19 -17.40 -8.98
CA LEU A 136 3.87 -18.02 -9.12
C LEU A 136 3.90 -19.48 -8.65
N HIS A 137 4.90 -20.27 -9.07
CA HIS A 137 5.06 -21.66 -8.66
C HIS A 137 5.21 -21.79 -7.14
N SER A 138 6.09 -21.00 -6.53
CA SER A 138 6.32 -21.02 -5.08
C SER A 138 5.05 -20.66 -4.28
N THR A 139 4.32 -19.64 -4.74
CA THR A 139 3.05 -19.21 -4.16
C THR A 139 1.99 -20.32 -4.26
N LEU A 140 1.89 -20.93 -5.44
CA LEU A 140 0.96 -22.03 -5.73
C LEU A 140 1.23 -23.24 -4.84
N GLU A 141 2.48 -23.70 -4.76
CA GLU A 141 2.87 -24.82 -3.90
C GLU A 141 2.59 -24.56 -2.42
N THR A 142 2.89 -23.34 -1.96
CA THR A 142 2.64 -22.92 -0.58
C THR A 142 1.14 -22.96 -0.28
N TYR A 143 0.31 -22.48 -1.21
CA TYR A 143 -1.14 -22.50 -1.07
C TYR A 143 -1.69 -23.93 -1.05
N LEU A 144 -1.32 -24.77 -2.03
CA LEU A 144 -1.78 -26.15 -2.13
C LEU A 144 -1.41 -26.97 -0.89
N ARG A 145 -0.19 -26.76 -0.35
CA ARG A 145 0.26 -27.38 0.90
C ARG A 145 -0.54 -26.91 2.10
N LYS A 146 -0.78 -25.59 2.23
CA LYS A 146 -1.52 -24.99 3.34
C LYS A 146 -2.97 -25.48 3.41
N HIS A 147 -3.59 -25.70 2.25
CA HIS A 147 -5.02 -26.00 2.15
C HIS A 147 -5.35 -27.49 1.96
N ARG A 148 -4.36 -28.39 2.09
CA ARG A 148 -4.54 -29.87 2.09
C ARG A 148 -5.37 -30.40 0.90
N PHE A 149 -5.07 -29.93 -0.30
CA PHE A 149 -5.63 -30.51 -1.52
C PHE A 149 -5.25 -32.01 -1.63
N CYS A 150 -6.15 -32.84 -2.18
CA CYS A 150 -5.80 -34.24 -2.46
C CYS A 150 -4.73 -34.32 -3.56
N GLY A 151 -4.04 -35.47 -3.65
CA GLY A 151 -2.94 -35.68 -4.60
C GLY A 151 -3.34 -35.40 -6.04
N GLU A 152 -4.51 -35.89 -6.48
CA GLU A 152 -5.01 -35.68 -7.84
C GLU A 152 -5.29 -34.20 -8.15
N CYS A 153 -5.93 -33.48 -7.23
CA CYS A 153 -6.19 -32.05 -7.41
C CYS A 153 -4.89 -31.25 -7.45
N ARG A 154 -3.90 -31.60 -6.61
CA ARG A 154 -2.58 -30.97 -6.64
C ARG A 154 -1.91 -31.18 -8.01
N THR A 155 -1.90 -32.41 -8.52
CA THR A 155 -1.32 -32.74 -9.83
C THR A 155 -2.00 -31.99 -10.97
N LYS A 156 -3.34 -31.89 -10.97
CA LYS A 156 -4.08 -31.13 -12.00
C LYS A 156 -3.71 -29.65 -11.99
N VAL A 157 -3.60 -29.03 -10.81
CA VAL A 157 -3.23 -27.63 -10.67
C VAL A 157 -1.79 -27.37 -11.13
N LEU A 158 -0.84 -28.24 -10.76
CA LEU A 158 0.55 -28.12 -11.20
C LEU A 158 0.69 -28.33 -12.71
N LYS A 159 -0.07 -29.28 -13.29
CA LYS A 159 -0.10 -29.48 -14.74
C LYS A 159 -0.60 -28.23 -15.48
N ALA A 160 -1.63 -27.55 -14.96
CA ALA A 160 -2.11 -26.30 -15.54
C ALA A 160 -1.05 -25.18 -15.45
N TYR A 161 -0.30 -25.09 -14.36
CA TYR A 161 0.85 -24.18 -14.26
C TYR A 161 1.90 -24.47 -15.34
N THR A 162 2.28 -25.74 -15.53
CA THR A 162 3.24 -26.15 -16.56
C THR A 162 2.76 -25.72 -17.94
N LEU A 163 1.49 -25.99 -18.30
CA LEU A 163 0.91 -25.55 -19.58
C LEU A 163 0.97 -24.03 -19.75
N LEU A 164 0.63 -23.26 -18.71
CA LEU A 164 0.65 -21.79 -18.75
C LEU A 164 2.05 -21.18 -18.93
N VAL A 165 3.10 -21.89 -18.53
CA VAL A 165 4.49 -21.40 -18.61
C VAL A 165 5.21 -21.93 -19.84
N GLU A 166 4.90 -23.16 -20.26
CA GLU A 166 5.56 -23.84 -21.38
C GLU A 166 4.88 -23.58 -22.74
N GLU A 167 3.61 -23.17 -22.77
CA GLU A 167 2.93 -22.78 -24.01
C GLU A 167 3.02 -21.26 -24.23
N PRO A 168 3.91 -20.77 -25.12
CA PRO A 168 4.07 -19.34 -25.37
C PRO A 168 2.85 -18.68 -26.04
N GLU A 169 1.91 -19.47 -26.58
CA GLU A 169 0.67 -19.00 -27.19
C GLU A 169 -0.50 -19.97 -26.90
N PRO A 170 -1.43 -19.65 -25.97
CA PRO A 170 -2.70 -20.35 -25.94
C PRO A 170 -3.46 -20.00 -27.21
N SER A 171 -3.72 -20.99 -28.06
CA SER A 171 -4.53 -20.79 -29.27
C SER A 171 -5.89 -20.22 -28.86
N LYS A 172 -6.33 -19.14 -29.52
CA LYS A 172 -7.68 -18.58 -29.33
C LYS A 172 -8.77 -19.57 -29.68
#